data_AF-A0A7H4P453-F1
#
_entry.id   AF-A0A7H4P453-F1
#
_cell.length_a   1.000
_cell.length_b   1.000
_cell.length_c   1.000
_cell.angle_alpha   90.00
_cell.angle_beta   90.00
_cell.angle_gamma   90.00
#
_symmetry.space_group_name_H-M   'P 1'
#
loop_
_entity.id
_entity.type
_entity.pdbx_description
1 polymer ?
#
loop_
_entity_poly.entity_id
_entity_poly.type
_entity_poly.pdbx_seq_one_letter_code
_entity_poly.pdbx_strand_id
1 'polypeptide(L)'
;MVSSPLSYILAFIGAFIWAAYCTVTAKYAKGKNGITLFVLLTALTLWLKFLFSEQPPMVFSWPVTIKLIALSVALGFGYAAWNVGILHGNVSLLAAASYFTPVLSSALAAVLLSAALSWSFWQGAGMVCIGSLLCWQATRR
;
A
#
# COMPACT_ATOMS: atom_id res chain seq x y z
N MET A 1 -22.47 -9.03 4.62
CA MET A 1 -21.41 -9.25 3.62
C MET A 1 -21.93 -8.71 2.29
N VAL A 2 -21.73 -7.41 2.03
CA VAL A 2 -22.00 -6.86 0.70
C VAL A 2 -20.67 -6.82 -0.02
N SER A 3 -20.35 -7.94 -0.66
CA SER A 3 -19.18 -8.08 -1.50
C SER A 3 -19.48 -7.35 -2.81
N SER A 4 -19.33 -6.03 -2.83
CA SER A 4 -19.60 -5.22 -4.02
C SER A 4 -18.67 -5.68 -5.15
N PRO A 5 -19.17 -6.27 -6.26
CA PRO A 5 -18.32 -6.74 -7.37
C PRO A 5 -17.41 -5.62 -7.90
N LEU A 6 -17.93 -4.40 -7.84
CA LEU A 6 -17.24 -3.17 -8.19
C LEU A 6 -15.96 -2.95 -7.36
N SER A 7 -15.95 -3.27 -6.06
CA SER A 7 -14.76 -3.14 -5.21
C SER A 7 -13.63 -4.08 -5.64
N TYR A 8 -13.96 -5.31 -6.05
CA TYR A 8 -12.96 -6.25 -6.56
C TYR A 8 -12.40 -5.82 -7.92
N ILE A 9 -13.27 -5.34 -8.82
CA ILE A 9 -12.86 -4.83 -10.13
C ILE A 9 -11.93 -3.62 -9.94
N LEU A 10 -12.28 -2.68 -9.06
CA LEU A 10 -11.43 -1.53 -8.74
C LEU A 10 -10.09 -1.95 -8.13
N ALA A 11 -10.08 -2.91 -7.20
CA ALA A 11 -8.84 -3.42 -6.61
C ALA A 11 -7.94 -4.08 -7.66
N PHE A 12 -8.52 -4.85 -8.59
CA PHE A 12 -7.80 -5.46 -9.71
C PHE A 12 -7.20 -4.41 -10.63
N ILE A 13 -7.98 -3.42 -11.08
CA ILE A 13 -7.49 -2.30 -11.91
C ILE A 13 -6.39 -1.53 -11.17
N GLY A 14 -6.58 -1.26 -9.87
CA GLY A 14 -5.60 -0.58 -9.04
C GLY A 14 -4.26 -1.32 -8.98
N ALA A 15 -4.27 -2.65 -8.88
CA ALA A 15 -3.06 -3.47 -8.91
C ALA A 15 -2.30 -3.33 -10.24
N PHE A 16 -2.99 -3.32 -11.39
CA PHE A 16 -2.37 -3.09 -12.70
C PHE A 16 -1.79 -1.68 -12.83
N ILE A 17 -2.52 -0.64 -12.41
CA ILE A 17 -2.05 0.74 -12.44
C ILE A 17 -0.79 0.89 -11.58
N TRP A 18 -0.81 0.33 -10.37
CA TRP A 18 0.33 0.37 -9.45
C TRP A 18 1.55 -0.36 -10.02
N ALA A 19 1.35 -1.56 -10.58
CA ALA A 19 2.42 -2.32 -11.22
C ALA A 19 3.02 -1.55 -12.40
N ALA A 20 2.18 -0.99 -13.29
CA ALA A 20 2.62 -0.17 -14.41
C ALA A 20 3.42 1.06 -13.94
N TYR A 21 2.95 1.76 -12.91
CA TYR A 21 3.67 2.87 -12.29
C TYR A 21 5.06 2.43 -11.81
N CYS A 22 5.15 1.32 -11.08
CA CYS A 22 6.43 0.82 -10.55
C CYS A 22 7.41 0.47 -11.68
N THR A 23 6.95 -0.21 -12.72
CA THR A 23 7.79 -0.61 -13.86
C THR A 23 8.23 0.59 -14.70
N VAL A 24 7.32 1.51 -15.00
CA VAL A 24 7.63 2.71 -15.80
C VAL A 24 8.57 3.64 -15.04
N THR A 25 8.32 3.88 -13.75
CA THR A 25 9.17 4.72 -12.90
C THR A 25 10.57 4.12 -12.80
N ALA A 26 10.69 2.82 -12.54
CA ALA A 26 11.99 2.16 -12.48
C ALA A 26 12.80 2.30 -13.78
N LYS A 27 12.14 2.24 -14.94
CA LYS A 27 12.82 2.27 -16.25
C LYS A 27 13.08 3.68 -16.80
N TYR A 28 12.18 4.64 -16.55
CA TYR A 28 12.17 5.92 -17.26
C TYR A 28 12.32 7.15 -16.36
N ALA A 29 12.27 7.02 -15.03
CA ALA A 29 12.30 8.18 -14.14
C ALA A 29 13.59 9.01 -14.26
N LYS A 30 14.74 8.41 -14.62
CA LYS A 30 16.05 9.11 -14.72
C LYS A 30 16.33 10.01 -13.50
N GLY A 31 15.93 9.56 -12.30
CA GLY A 31 16.06 10.32 -11.04
C GLY A 31 14.94 11.33 -10.73
N LYS A 32 13.94 11.50 -11.60
CA LYS A 32 12.78 12.38 -11.33
C LYS A 32 11.74 11.67 -10.46
N ASN A 33 11.28 12.36 -9.42
CA ASN A 33 10.35 11.83 -8.44
C ASN A 33 8.89 11.91 -8.95
N GLY A 34 8.35 10.78 -9.44
CA GLY A 34 6.94 10.67 -9.86
C GLY A 34 5.94 10.53 -8.70
N ILE A 35 6.41 10.16 -7.51
CA ILE A 35 5.54 9.86 -6.37
C ILE A 35 4.87 11.12 -5.82
N THR A 36 5.58 12.25 -5.84
CA THR A 36 5.03 13.53 -5.38
C THR A 36 3.79 13.92 -6.19
N LEU A 37 3.87 13.80 -7.52
CA LEU A 37 2.73 14.10 -8.39
C LEU A 37 1.58 13.12 -8.15
N PHE A 38 1.87 11.83 -8.00
CA PHE A 38 0.86 10.81 -7.71
C PHE A 38 0.12 11.08 -6.39
N VAL A 39 0.85 11.43 -5.32
CA VAL A 39 0.26 11.77 -4.02
C VAL A 39 -0.58 13.04 -4.11
N LEU A 40 -0.12 14.07 -4.82
CA LEU A 40 -0.87 15.32 -5.02
C LEU A 40 -2.17 15.08 -5.80
N LEU A 41 -2.11 14.30 -6.89
CA LEU A 41 -3.30 13.94 -7.67
C LEU A 41 -4.27 13.10 -6.84
N THR A 42 -3.77 12.15 -6.05
CA THR A 42 -4.59 11.34 -5.14
C THR A 42 -5.28 12.22 -4.10
N ALA A 43 -4.55 13.15 -3.48
CA ALA A 43 -5.11 14.10 -2.52
C ALA A 43 -6.20 14.97 -3.18
N LEU A 44 -5.96 15.49 -4.38
CA LEU A 44 -6.94 16.25 -5.14
C LEU A 44 -8.19 15.42 -5.44
N THR A 45 -8.04 14.18 -5.92
CA THR A 45 -9.16 13.28 -6.18
C THR A 45 -9.97 12.99 -4.92
N LEU A 46 -9.30 12.77 -3.77
CA LEU A 46 -9.97 12.54 -2.49
C LEU A 46 -10.72 13.79 -1.99
N TRP A 47 -10.15 14.98 -2.17
CA TRP A 47 -10.82 16.25 -1.86
C TRP A 47 -12.04 16.48 -2.76
N LEU A 48 -11.93 16.23 -4.07
CA LEU A 48 -13.07 16.31 -4.97
C LEU A 48 -14.16 15.30 -4.58
N LYS A 49 -13.77 14.05 -4.30
CA LYS A 49 -14.73 13.03 -3.82
C LYS A 49 -15.40 13.47 -2.53
N PHE A 50 -14.66 14.06 -1.59
CA PHE A 50 -15.22 14.65 -0.39
C PHE A 50 -16.27 15.70 -0.80
N LEU A 51 -15.92 16.73 -1.56
CA LEU A 51 -16.84 17.81 -1.94
C LEU A 51 -18.13 17.35 -2.65
N PHE A 52 -18.08 16.27 -3.43
CA PHE A 52 -19.22 15.78 -4.22
C PHE A 52 -19.98 14.58 -3.63
N SER A 53 -19.55 14.03 -2.49
CA SER A 53 -20.24 12.91 -1.83
C SER A 53 -20.89 13.36 -0.53
N GLU A 54 -21.98 12.72 -0.12
CA GLU A 54 -22.45 12.83 1.26
C GLU A 54 -21.43 12.16 2.19
N GLN A 55 -20.96 12.88 3.20
CA GLN A 55 -19.96 12.39 4.15
C GLN A 55 -20.43 12.63 5.59
N PRO A 56 -20.02 11.75 6.53
CA PRO A 56 -20.23 12.01 7.95
C PRO A 56 -19.57 13.33 8.38
N PRO A 57 -20.07 13.99 9.43
CA PRO A 57 -19.46 15.19 9.97
C PRO A 57 -17.98 14.99 10.31
N MET A 58 -17.13 15.94 9.92
CA MET A 58 -15.71 15.89 10.24
C MET A 58 -15.50 16.19 11.73
N VAL A 59 -15.06 15.19 12.49
CA VAL A 59 -14.82 15.31 13.93
C VAL A 59 -13.38 15.68 14.20
N PHE A 60 -13.16 16.86 14.76
CA PHE A 60 -11.86 17.31 15.23
C PHE A 60 -11.79 17.13 16.74
N SER A 61 -10.97 16.17 17.18
CA SER A 61 -10.64 15.97 18.59
C SER A 61 -9.16 15.66 18.72
N TRP A 62 -8.59 15.91 19.90
CA TRP A 62 -7.18 15.62 20.15
C TRP A 62 -6.76 14.19 19.75
N PRO A 63 -7.51 13.13 20.14
CA PRO A 63 -7.19 11.77 19.72
C PRO A 63 -7.23 11.56 18.20
N VAL A 64 -8.18 12.19 17.49
CA VAL A 64 -8.30 12.07 16.04
C VAL A 64 -7.15 12.78 15.34
N THR A 65 -6.80 13.99 15.78
CA THR A 65 -5.70 14.78 15.21
C THR A 65 -4.36 14.07 15.39
N ILE A 66 -4.09 13.49 16.57
CA ILE A 66 -2.85 12.74 16.83
C ILE A 66 -2.76 11.53 15.88
N LYS A 67 -3.86 10.76 15.72
CA LYS A 67 -3.91 9.63 14.78
C LYS A 67 -3.69 10.08 13.33
N LEU A 68 -4.27 11.22 12.94
CA LEU A 68 -4.10 11.79 11.60
C LEU A 68 -2.65 12.17 11.32
N ILE A 69 -1.99 12.84 12.27
CA ILE A 69 -0.56 13.21 12.16
C ILE A 69 0.30 11.95 12.08
N ALA A 70 0.09 10.99 12.98
CA ALA A 70 0.84 9.73 12.99
C ALA A 70 0.70 8.98 11.66
N LEU A 71 -0.52 8.89 11.12
CA LEU A 71 -0.78 8.27 9.82
C LEU A 71 -0.09 9.03 8.68
N SER A 72 -0.14 10.36 8.70
CA SER A 72 0.48 11.22 7.68
C SER A 72 2.00 11.06 7.67
N VAL A 73 2.62 11.00 8.86
CA VAL A 73 4.06 10.76 9.02
C VAL A 73 4.44 9.36 8.53
N ALA A 74 3.68 8.33 8.93
CA ALA A 74 3.92 6.95 8.50
C ALA A 74 3.81 6.80 6.96
N LEU A 75 2.77 7.38 6.35
CA LEU A 75 2.61 7.37 4.89
C LEU A 75 3.71 8.17 4.19
N GLY A 76 4.04 9.36 4.69
CA GLY A 76 5.08 10.21 4.13
C GLY A 76 6.46 9.52 4.10
N PHE A 77 6.88 8.93 5.22
CA PHE A 77 8.12 8.17 5.28
C PHE A 77 8.05 6.88 4.45
N GLY A 78 6.92 6.17 4.45
CA GLY A 78 6.73 4.98 3.64
C GLY A 78 6.92 5.26 2.15
N TYR A 79 6.28 6.32 1.64
CA TYR A 79 6.44 6.72 0.24
C TYR A 79 7.84 7.28 -0.07
N ALA A 80 8.47 7.99 0.85
CA ALA A 80 9.85 8.43 0.68
C ALA A 80 10.82 7.24 0.56
N ALA A 81 10.70 6.25 1.46
CA ALA A 81 11.49 5.02 1.43
C ALA A 81 11.22 4.21 0.16
N TRP A 82 9.95 4.11 -0.27
CA TRP A 82 9.57 3.47 -1.52
C TRP A 82 10.23 4.13 -2.75
N ASN A 83 10.19 5.46 -2.82
CA ASN A 83 10.78 6.20 -3.92
C ASN A 83 12.31 6.01 -3.98
N VAL A 84 12.98 6.03 -2.83
CA VAL A 84 14.42 5.70 -2.76
C VAL A 84 14.68 4.27 -3.21
N GLY A 85 13.87 3.31 -2.77
CA GLY A 85 13.99 1.89 -3.14
C GLY A 85 13.79 1.61 -4.63
N ILE A 86 12.82 2.27 -5.28
CA ILE A 86 12.61 2.13 -6.74
C ILE A 86 13.75 2.78 -7.52
N LEU A 87 14.22 3.96 -7.12
CA LEU A 87 15.20 4.73 -7.90
C LEU A 87 16.63 4.21 -7.76
N HIS A 88 17.00 3.70 -6.57
CA HIS A 88 18.39 3.34 -6.26
C HIS A 88 18.57 1.87 -5.82
N GLY A 89 17.48 1.13 -5.59
CA GLY A 89 17.51 -0.24 -5.09
C GLY A 89 17.28 -1.31 -6.16
N ASN A 90 17.23 -2.56 -5.72
CA ASN A 90 16.84 -3.69 -6.56
C ASN A 90 15.30 -3.85 -6.52
N VAL A 91 14.63 -3.48 -7.61
CA VAL A 91 13.16 -3.51 -7.71
C VAL A 91 12.58 -4.91 -7.50
N SER A 92 13.26 -5.96 -7.94
CA SER A 92 12.83 -7.35 -7.73
C SER A 92 12.89 -7.76 -6.25
N LEU A 93 13.92 -7.31 -5.52
CA LEU A 93 14.00 -7.52 -4.07
C LEU A 93 12.95 -6.69 -3.31
N LEU A 94 12.72 -5.44 -3.74
CA LEU A 94 11.68 -4.58 -3.16
C LEU A 94 10.28 -5.19 -3.33
N ALA A 95 10.00 -5.74 -4.51
CA ALA A 95 8.75 -6.46 -4.77
C ALA A 95 8.63 -7.69 -3.86
N ALA A 96 9.66 -8.53 -3.77
CA ALA A 96 9.67 -9.69 -2.87
C ALA A 96 9.43 -9.31 -1.40
N ALA A 97 10.10 -8.26 -0.93
CA ALA A 97 9.95 -7.75 0.44
C ALA A 97 8.53 -7.20 0.70
N SER A 98 7.90 -6.59 -0.29
CA SER A 98 6.53 -6.04 -0.17
C SER A 98 5.48 -7.10 0.10
N TYR A 99 5.72 -8.36 -0.27
CA TYR A 99 4.80 -9.45 0.03
C TYR A 99 4.81 -9.89 1.50
N PHE A 100 5.71 -9.37 2.33
CA PHE A 100 5.64 -9.50 3.78
C PHE A 100 4.71 -8.45 4.42
N THR A 101 4.28 -7.42 3.68
CA THR A 101 3.38 -6.38 4.20
C THR A 101 2.09 -6.95 4.79
N PRO A 102 1.37 -7.91 4.18
CA PRO A 102 0.17 -8.50 4.78
C PRO A 102 0.44 -9.20 6.12
N VAL A 103 1.59 -9.87 6.24
CA VAL A 103 2.01 -10.56 7.48
C VAL A 103 2.29 -9.54 8.58
N LEU A 104 3.15 -8.56 8.30
CA LEU A 104 3.56 -7.53 9.26
C LEU A 104 2.37 -6.64 9.67
N SER A 105 1.55 -6.22 8.70
CA SER A 105 0.37 -5.40 8.95
C SER A 105 -0.64 -6.13 9.84
N SER A 106 -0.86 -7.43 9.61
CA SER A 106 -1.79 -8.19 10.42
C SER A 106 -1.25 -8.51 11.79
N ALA A 107 0.04 -8.84 11.92
CA ALA A 107 0.70 -9.00 13.22
C ALA A 107 0.58 -7.72 14.06
N LEU A 108 0.85 -6.57 13.45
CA LEU A 108 0.71 -5.27 14.10
C LEU A 108 -0.76 -4.99 14.48
N ALA A 109 -1.71 -5.25 13.59
CA ALA A 109 -3.14 -5.08 13.86
C ALA A 109 -3.62 -5.99 15.01
N ALA A 110 -3.15 -7.24 15.07
CA ALA A 110 -3.47 -8.17 16.15
C ALA A 110 -2.99 -7.66 17.51
N VAL A 111 -1.79 -7.10 17.57
CA VAL A 111 -1.24 -6.48 18.78
C VAL A 111 -2.05 -5.24 19.17
N LEU A 112 -2.30 -4.33 18.22
CA LEU A 112 -3.02 -3.08 18.50
C LEU A 112 -4.49 -3.30 18.89
N LEU A 113 -5.16 -4.25 18.25
CA LEU A 113 -6.59 -4.53 18.47
C LEU A 113 -6.82 -5.60 19.54
N SER A 114 -5.76 -6.17 20.11
CA SER A 114 -5.83 -7.33 21.01
C SER A 114 -6.68 -8.47 20.43
N ALA A 115 -6.58 -8.68 19.12
CA ALA A 115 -7.39 -9.63 18.37
C ALA A 115 -6.56 -10.87 18.01
N ALA A 116 -7.07 -12.06 18.32
CA ALA A 116 -6.43 -13.31 17.93
C ALA A 116 -6.64 -13.55 16.42
N LEU A 117 -5.55 -13.55 15.65
CA LEU A 117 -5.56 -13.98 14.25
C LEU A 117 -5.73 -15.50 14.19
N SER A 118 -6.64 -15.97 13.32
CA SER A 118 -6.89 -17.40 13.16
C SER A 118 -5.69 -18.13 12.54
N TRP A 119 -5.62 -19.44 12.72
CA TRP A 119 -4.58 -20.26 12.08
C TRP A 119 -4.63 -20.18 10.55
N SER A 120 -5.83 -20.16 9.97
CA SER A 120 -6.04 -20.04 8.52
C SER A 120 -5.49 -18.73 7.94
N PHE A 121 -5.50 -17.65 8.73
CA PHE A 121 -4.88 -16.38 8.33
C PHE A 121 -3.36 -16.55 8.14
N TRP A 122 -2.67 -17.14 9.12
CA TRP A 122 -1.22 -17.35 9.07
C TRP A 122 -0.81 -18.30 7.95
N GLN A 123 -1.62 -19.34 7.68
CA GLN A 123 -1.41 -20.22 6.53
C GLN A 123 -1.49 -19.44 5.21
N GLY A 124 -2.53 -18.64 5.00
CA GLY A 124 -2.68 -17.83 3.79
C GLY A 124 -1.56 -16.81 3.62
N ALA A 125 -1.17 -16.13 4.70
CA ALA A 125 -0.07 -15.17 4.68
C ALA A 125 1.27 -15.84 4.34
N GLY A 126 1.53 -17.02 4.92
CA GLY A 126 2.69 -17.85 4.59
C GLY A 126 2.72 -18.28 3.12
N MET A 127 1.59 -18.71 2.56
CA MET A 127 1.49 -19.09 1.13
C MET A 127 1.84 -17.93 0.19
N VAL A 128 1.38 -16.70 0.50
CA VAL A 128 1.71 -15.50 -0.29
C VAL A 128 3.21 -15.20 -0.22
N CYS A 129 3.82 -15.24 0.97
CA CYS A 129 5.26 -15.03 1.11
C CYS A 129 6.08 -16.08 0.36
N ILE A 130 5.73 -17.36 0.48
CA ILE A 130 6.42 -18.46 -0.22
C ILE A 130 6.29 -18.31 -1.74
N GLY A 131 5.08 -18.08 -2.26
CA GLY A 131 4.86 -17.88 -3.69
C GLY A 131 5.67 -16.71 -4.25
N SER A 132 5.82 -15.64 -3.46
CA SER A 132 6.60 -14.46 -3.84
C SER A 132 8.10 -14.73 -3.89
N LEU A 133 8.64 -15.49 -2.93
CA LEU A 133 10.02 -15.94 -2.94
C LEU A 133 10.31 -16.85 -4.14
N LEU A 134 9.37 -17.73 -4.50
CA LEU A 134 9.47 -18.59 -5.67
C LEU A 134 9.47 -17.77 -6.97
N CYS A 135 8.57 -16.79 -7.12
CA CYS A 135 8.55 -15.88 -8.28
C CYS A 135 9.86 -15.10 -8.42
N TRP A 136 10.43 -14.63 -7.30
CA TRP A 136 11.73 -13.95 -7.29
C TRP A 136 12.88 -14.88 -7.72
N GLN A 137 12.87 -16.12 -7.24
CA GLN A 137 13.88 -17.10 -7.63
C GLN A 137 13.77 -17.49 -9.12
N ALA A 138 12.55 -17.54 -9.66
CA ALA A 138 12.31 -17.82 -11.07
C ALA A 138 12.77 -16.67 -11.99
N THR A 139 12.63 -15.42 -11.55
CA THR A 139 13.04 -14.21 -12.31
C THR A 139 14.53 -13.85 -12.17
N ARG A 140 15.31 -14.64 -11.41
CA ARG A 140 16.76 -14.52 -11.30
C ARG A 140 17.55 -15.34 -12.34
N ARG A 141 16.87 -16.13 -13.18
CA ARG A 141 17.45 -16.80 -14.34
C ARG A 141 17.21 -15.96 -15.59
#